data_AF-A0A1H3RNW8-F1
#
_entry.id   AF-A0A1H3RNW8-F1
#
_cell.length_a   1.000
_cell.length_b   1.000
_cell.length_c   1.000
_cell.angle_alpha   90.00
_cell.angle_beta   90.00
_cell.angle_gamma   90.00
#
_symmetry.space_group_name_H-M   'P 1'
#
loop_
_entity.id
_entity.type
_entity.pdbx_description
1 polymer ?
#
loop_
_entity_poly.entity_id
_entity_poly.type
_entity_poly.pdbx_seq_one_letter_code
_entity_poly.pdbx_strand_id
1 'polypeptide(L)'
;MIIDTHVHPTNLVDEAWRHTGEPFTGERTLKMMDGPMWINGKPRRVDISCIMPPPGNTAWREGNRGGREGIRDYQAYVTELVQRYPDRFIGNFIYNPRFGPENGAKELEFHIKEHGYRMLKLHANMHAYRPDRALDWLRPVMRVCDRLGVIVLIHTGDGPYSIPTQFYPIIREFPGVTFILGHFGIQTGGVYCFEAFWMIQDSHNVIGESGWLLQSRIVEFAKEMKKTKMVYGTDSPPNEPGMWARELEVLCHEPPQGLNLSEDDLEGYLGNNMAKLLGLQPTPPPKDKAQAEAYLRGEVAQASATNSHAETYAGYTPDSWLEEGELDPAS
;
A
#
# COMPACT_ATOMS: atom_id res chain seq x y z
N MET A 1 -11.66 -7.55 7.28
CA MET A 1 -10.73 -6.63 7.94
C MET A 1 -10.44 -5.47 7.01
N ILE A 2 -9.98 -4.35 7.53
CA ILE A 2 -9.49 -3.22 6.72
C ILE A 2 -7.96 -3.12 6.88
N ILE A 3 -7.25 -3.13 5.76
CA ILE A 3 -5.80 -2.94 5.71
C ILE A 3 -5.49 -1.69 4.89
N ASP A 4 -4.93 -0.67 5.54
CA ASP A 4 -4.45 0.53 4.85
C ASP A 4 -3.01 0.32 4.39
N THR A 5 -2.79 0.32 3.07
CA THR A 5 -1.49 0.04 2.47
C THR A 5 -0.51 1.21 2.49
N HIS A 6 -0.97 2.41 2.88
CA HIS A 6 -0.23 3.64 2.61
C HIS A 6 -0.41 4.70 3.70
N VAL A 7 0.42 4.62 4.75
CA VAL A 7 0.34 5.53 5.91
C VAL A 7 1.73 6.06 6.31
N HIS A 8 1.80 7.35 6.62
CA HIS A 8 3.03 8.08 6.92
C HIS A 8 3.11 8.63 8.37
N PRO A 9 3.32 7.78 9.40
CA PRO A 9 3.56 8.27 10.75
C PRO A 9 4.95 8.91 10.87
N THR A 10 5.08 9.92 11.74
CA THR A 10 6.36 10.60 11.98
C THR A 10 6.43 11.23 13.37
N ASN A 11 7.63 11.22 13.96
CA ASN A 11 8.00 11.97 15.16
C ASN A 11 8.73 13.29 14.83
N LEU A 12 8.90 13.58 13.55
CA LEU A 12 9.45 14.82 13.01
C LEU A 12 8.35 15.58 12.27
N VAL A 13 8.50 16.90 12.15
CA VAL A 13 7.66 17.68 11.25
C VAL A 13 7.92 17.20 9.82
N ASP A 14 6.85 16.84 9.09
CA ASP A 14 6.98 16.49 7.69
C ASP A 14 7.06 17.74 6.82
N GLU A 15 8.08 17.77 5.97
CA GLU A 15 8.37 18.88 5.08
C GLU A 15 7.72 18.77 3.72
N ALA A 16 7.14 17.62 3.36
CA ALA A 16 6.39 17.45 2.12
C ALA A 16 5.02 18.11 2.22
N TRP A 17 4.28 17.79 3.29
CA TRP A 17 2.90 18.23 3.45
C TRP A 17 2.74 19.57 4.19
N ARG A 18 3.81 20.10 4.82
CA ARG A 18 3.92 21.41 5.52
C ARG A 18 2.60 22.04 5.95
N HIS A 19 1.86 21.34 6.80
CA HIS A 19 0.86 21.96 7.64
C HIS A 19 1.57 22.42 8.92
N THR A 20 1.41 23.68 9.30
CA THR A 20 1.99 24.27 10.51
C THR A 20 1.43 23.59 11.76
N GLY A 21 1.96 22.42 12.13
CA GLY A 21 1.41 21.59 13.18
C GLY A 21 2.35 20.50 13.70
N GLU A 22 1.91 19.86 14.77
CA GLU A 22 2.61 18.78 15.46
C GLU A 22 2.79 17.53 14.56
N PRO A 23 3.88 16.77 14.72
CA PRO A 23 4.10 15.50 14.02
C PRO A 23 2.92 14.53 14.15
N PHE A 24 2.62 13.79 13.08
CA PHE A 24 1.58 12.77 13.08
C PHE A 24 2.15 11.46 13.63
N THR A 25 2.28 11.38 14.96
CA THR A 25 2.94 10.25 15.64
C THR A 25 2.20 8.92 15.46
N GLY A 26 2.85 7.82 15.84
CA GLY A 26 2.23 6.50 15.89
C GLY A 26 0.97 6.46 16.75
N GLU A 27 0.93 7.15 17.90
CA GLU A 27 -0.26 7.24 18.74
C GLU A 27 -1.42 7.97 18.04
N ARG A 28 -1.13 9.04 17.30
CA ARG A 28 -2.13 9.74 16.48
C ARG A 28 -2.62 8.86 15.32
N THR A 29 -1.73 8.06 14.76
CA THR A 29 -2.03 7.09 13.71
C THR A 29 -2.96 6.00 14.24
N LEU A 30 -2.66 5.40 15.40
CA LEU A 30 -3.53 4.41 16.06
C LEU A 30 -4.91 5.01 16.36
N LYS A 31 -4.96 6.22 16.92
CA LYS A 31 -6.23 6.92 17.19
C LYS A 31 -7.07 7.13 15.92
N MET A 32 -6.43 7.46 14.80
CA MET A 32 -7.10 7.58 13.50
C MET A 32 -7.61 6.21 13.01
N MET A 33 -6.78 5.17 13.13
CA MET A 33 -7.14 3.81 12.72
C MET A 33 -8.33 3.26 13.50
N ASP A 34 -8.44 3.54 14.80
CA ASP A 34 -9.46 2.97 15.69
C ASP A 34 -10.88 3.46 15.38
N GLY A 35 -11.04 4.48 14.53
CA GLY A 35 -12.33 4.93 14.00
C GLY A 35 -13.26 5.54 15.07
N PRO A 36 -14.60 5.35 14.98
CA PRO A 36 -15.29 4.55 13.99
C PRO A 36 -15.41 5.25 12.62
N MET A 37 -15.20 4.51 11.54
CA MET A 37 -15.62 4.88 10.19
C MET A 37 -16.89 4.13 9.82
N TRP A 38 -17.82 4.76 9.11
CA TRP A 38 -19.08 4.14 8.71
C TRP A 38 -18.98 3.65 7.27
N ILE A 39 -19.20 2.35 7.07
CA ILE A 39 -19.20 1.68 5.76
C ILE A 39 -20.45 0.79 5.69
N ASN A 40 -21.32 1.01 4.71
CA ASN A 40 -22.62 0.34 4.54
C ASN A 40 -23.44 0.30 5.84
N GLY A 41 -23.43 1.41 6.59
CA GLY A 41 -24.15 1.54 7.86
C GLY A 41 -23.54 0.75 9.04
N LYS A 42 -22.36 0.15 8.87
CA LYS A 42 -21.63 -0.62 9.90
C LYS A 42 -20.42 0.17 10.37
N PRO A 43 -20.20 0.33 11.69
CA PRO A 43 -19.01 1.01 12.20
C PRO A 43 -17.79 0.10 12.10
N ARG A 44 -16.70 0.61 11.53
CA ARG A 44 -15.45 -0.12 11.23
C ARG A 44 -14.24 0.65 11.75
N ARG A 45 -13.08 0.02 11.71
CA ARG A 45 -11.75 0.57 12.02
C ARG A 45 -10.74 0.04 11.00
N VAL A 46 -9.60 0.72 10.86
CA VAL A 46 -8.43 0.14 10.20
C VAL A 46 -7.78 -0.84 11.18
N ASP A 47 -7.69 -2.09 10.76
CA ASP A 47 -7.12 -3.15 11.59
C ASP A 47 -5.60 -3.06 11.55
N ILE A 48 -5.05 -2.97 10.34
CA ILE A 48 -3.60 -3.00 10.07
C ILE A 48 -3.24 -1.85 9.12
N SER A 49 -2.12 -1.18 9.39
CA SER A 49 -1.55 -0.20 8.46
C SER A 49 -0.14 -0.61 8.04
N CYS A 50 0.13 -0.51 6.74
CA CYS A 50 1.47 -0.58 6.18
C CYS A 50 2.10 0.82 6.30
N ILE A 51 3.03 0.96 7.25
CA ILE A 51 3.58 2.26 7.65
C ILE A 51 4.97 2.48 7.06
N MET A 52 5.24 3.72 6.72
CA MET A 52 6.52 4.16 6.18
C MET A 52 6.81 5.61 6.57
N PRO A 53 8.08 6.06 6.61
CA PRO A 53 8.37 7.46 6.91
C PRO A 53 7.66 8.40 5.90
N PRO A 54 7.35 9.65 6.23
CA PRO A 54 6.91 10.60 5.22
C PRO A 54 8.04 10.83 4.20
N PRO A 55 7.74 10.92 2.90
CA PRO A 55 8.78 11.01 1.88
C PRO A 55 9.64 12.27 2.05
N GLY A 56 9.10 13.37 2.59
CA GLY A 56 9.84 14.59 2.92
C GLY A 56 11.00 14.38 3.89
N ASN A 57 10.82 13.50 4.87
CA ASN A 57 11.83 13.13 5.86
C ASN A 57 12.88 12.15 5.33
N THR A 58 12.67 11.59 4.13
CA THR A 58 13.60 10.64 3.50
C THR A 58 14.43 11.25 2.37
N ALA A 59 14.19 12.51 2.03
CA ALA A 59 14.95 13.22 1.00
C ALA A 59 16.41 13.40 1.42
N TRP A 60 17.33 13.21 0.47
CA TRP A 60 18.76 13.42 0.72
C TRP A 60 19.06 14.92 0.88
N ARG A 61 19.89 15.26 1.87
CA ARG A 61 20.37 16.62 2.11
C ARG A 61 21.86 16.62 2.41
N GLU A 62 22.51 17.72 2.07
CA GLU A 62 23.89 17.95 2.48
C GLU A 62 23.99 17.92 4.02
N GLY A 63 24.97 17.18 4.55
CA GLY A 63 25.14 16.97 5.98
C GLY A 63 24.46 15.72 6.55
N ASN A 64 23.56 15.06 5.80
CA ASN A 64 23.03 13.75 6.21
C ASN A 64 24.16 12.72 6.29
N ARG A 65 24.03 11.77 7.23
CA ARG A 65 24.88 10.57 7.20
C ARG A 65 24.62 9.82 5.89
N GLY A 66 25.71 9.39 5.25
CA GLY A 66 25.64 8.61 4.02
C GLY A 66 25.35 7.12 4.27
N GLY A 67 25.14 6.39 3.18
CA GLY A 67 25.14 4.94 3.20
C GLY A 67 24.04 4.33 4.07
N ARG A 68 24.37 3.17 4.66
CA ARG A 68 23.43 2.38 5.48
C ARG A 68 23.01 3.10 6.76
N GLU A 69 23.88 3.91 7.36
CA GLU A 69 23.57 4.64 8.60
C GLU A 69 22.49 5.70 8.37
N GLY A 70 22.62 6.50 7.31
CA GLY A 70 21.60 7.48 6.97
C GLY A 70 20.24 6.86 6.62
N ILE A 71 20.26 5.66 6.03
CA ILE A 71 19.03 4.90 5.79
C ILE A 71 18.36 4.51 7.10
N ARG A 72 19.14 3.99 8.06
CA ARG A 72 18.62 3.62 9.38
C ARG A 72 18.05 4.83 10.11
N ASP A 73 18.66 6.00 9.97
CA ASP A 73 18.18 7.23 10.61
C ASP A 73 16.74 7.56 10.20
N TYR A 74 16.45 7.60 8.90
CA TYR A 74 15.09 7.94 8.45
C TYR A 74 14.08 6.80 8.63
N GLN A 75 14.52 5.55 8.76
CA GLN A 75 13.64 4.39 9.03
C GLN A 75 13.35 4.17 10.53
N ALA A 76 14.19 4.72 11.41
CA ALA A 76 14.24 4.35 12.83
C ALA A 76 12.88 4.42 13.54
N TYR A 77 12.14 5.51 13.33
CA TYR A 77 10.85 5.69 13.99
C TYR A 77 9.80 4.68 13.52
N VAL A 78 9.78 4.36 12.22
CA VAL A 78 8.87 3.33 11.70
C VAL A 78 9.24 1.95 12.23
N THR A 79 10.54 1.65 12.32
CA THR A 79 11.00 0.39 12.92
C THR A 79 10.58 0.29 14.39
N GLU A 80 10.71 1.36 15.17
CA GLU A 80 10.22 1.43 16.56
C GLU A 80 8.72 1.11 16.63
N LEU A 81 7.90 1.73 15.77
CA LEU A 81 6.46 1.49 15.76
C LEU A 81 6.09 0.06 15.38
N VAL A 82 6.74 -0.53 14.38
CA VAL A 82 6.52 -1.93 13.98
C VAL A 82 6.86 -2.88 15.13
N GLN A 83 7.94 -2.62 15.87
CA GLN A 83 8.32 -3.45 17.01
C GLN A 83 7.41 -3.26 18.23
N ARG A 84 6.91 -2.03 18.45
CA ARG A 84 6.08 -1.67 19.59
C ARG A 84 4.61 -2.09 19.42
N TYR A 85 4.10 -2.08 18.19
CA TYR A 85 2.72 -2.43 17.85
C TYR A 85 2.66 -3.46 16.70
N PRO A 86 3.27 -4.64 16.86
CA PRO A 86 3.44 -5.63 15.79
C PRO A 86 2.12 -6.28 15.32
N ASP A 87 1.03 -6.08 16.06
CA ASP A 87 -0.33 -6.48 15.73
C ASP A 87 -1.06 -5.45 14.85
N ARG A 88 -0.60 -4.19 14.85
CA ARG A 88 -1.24 -3.08 14.13
C ARG A 88 -0.46 -2.61 12.91
N PHE A 89 0.86 -2.79 12.91
CA PHE A 89 1.73 -2.18 11.91
C PHE A 89 2.59 -3.19 11.15
N ILE A 90 2.69 -2.98 9.84
CA ILE A 90 3.60 -3.68 8.94
C ILE A 90 4.55 -2.65 8.35
N GLY A 91 5.85 -2.96 8.39
CA GLY A 91 6.87 -2.07 7.84
C GLY A 91 6.87 -2.06 6.31
N ASN A 92 6.77 -0.86 5.74
CA ASN A 92 6.98 -0.57 4.33
C ASN A 92 8.25 0.29 4.16
N PHE A 93 9.30 -0.30 3.61
CA PHE A 93 10.63 0.30 3.58
C PHE A 93 10.70 1.38 2.50
N ILE A 94 10.87 2.66 2.87
CA ILE A 94 11.24 3.68 1.88
C ILE A 94 12.67 3.49 1.37
N TYR A 95 12.78 3.34 0.05
CA TYR A 95 14.05 3.32 -0.64
C TYR A 95 14.38 4.66 -1.27
N ASN A 96 15.52 5.24 -0.89
CA ASN A 96 16.12 6.38 -1.56
C ASN A 96 17.48 5.99 -2.18
N PRO A 97 17.61 5.94 -3.52
CA PRO A 97 18.85 5.54 -4.20
C PRO A 97 20.04 6.47 -3.93
N ARG A 98 19.81 7.69 -3.44
CA ARG A 98 20.88 8.66 -3.12
C ARG A 98 21.79 8.21 -1.98
N PHE A 99 21.31 7.34 -1.11
CA PHE A 99 22.13 6.72 -0.05
C PHE A 99 22.98 5.53 -0.57
N GLY A 100 22.94 5.27 -1.89
CA GLY A 100 23.68 4.20 -2.56
C GLY A 100 22.76 3.02 -2.86
N PRO A 101 22.59 2.62 -4.14
CA PRO A 101 21.66 1.55 -4.51
C PRO A 101 21.90 0.22 -3.79
N GLU A 102 23.17 -0.21 -3.70
CA GLU A 102 23.56 -1.43 -2.98
C GLU A 102 23.38 -1.31 -1.46
N ASN A 103 23.49 -0.10 -0.89
CA ASN A 103 23.22 0.12 0.53
C ASN A 103 21.72 -0.01 0.81
N GLY A 104 20.87 0.55 -0.06
CA GLY A 104 19.42 0.40 0.06
C GLY A 104 18.97 -1.04 -0.09
N ALA A 105 19.56 -1.82 -0.99
CA ALA A 105 19.29 -3.27 -1.10
C ALA A 105 19.67 -4.03 0.18
N LYS A 106 20.85 -3.76 0.74
CA LYS A 106 21.32 -4.38 1.99
C LYS A 106 20.46 -3.99 3.20
N GLU A 107 20.03 -2.73 3.27
CA GLU A 107 19.16 -2.27 4.35
C GLU A 107 17.73 -2.80 4.21
N LEU A 108 17.19 -2.89 2.99
CA LEU A 108 15.91 -3.55 2.77
C LEU A 108 15.94 -4.99 3.28
N GLU A 109 16.94 -5.79 2.87
CA GLU A 109 17.08 -7.17 3.34
C GLU A 109 17.27 -7.25 4.86
N PHE A 110 18.00 -6.33 5.47
CA PHE A 110 18.16 -6.24 6.92
C PHE A 110 16.83 -5.96 7.62
N HIS A 111 16.06 -4.95 7.20
CA HIS A 111 14.77 -4.61 7.83
C HIS A 111 13.73 -5.72 7.65
N ILE A 112 13.78 -6.45 6.54
CA ILE A 112 12.94 -7.63 6.33
C ILE A 112 13.27 -8.72 7.35
N LYS A 113 14.55 -9.11 7.45
CA LYS A 113 14.98 -10.24 8.29
C LYS A 113 14.91 -9.94 9.78
N GLU A 114 15.31 -8.74 10.19
CA GLU A 114 15.44 -8.37 11.60
C GLU A 114 14.17 -7.73 12.17
N HIS A 115 13.37 -7.06 11.32
CA HIS A 115 12.23 -6.27 11.76
C HIS A 115 10.91 -6.68 11.09
N GLY A 116 10.92 -7.71 10.25
CA GLY A 116 9.70 -8.28 9.66
C GLY A 116 9.01 -7.37 8.64
N TYR A 117 9.73 -6.43 8.03
CA TYR A 117 9.19 -5.62 6.94
C TYR A 117 8.72 -6.53 5.78
N ARG A 118 7.63 -6.14 5.11
CA ARG A 118 7.01 -6.92 4.02
C ARG A 118 6.84 -6.15 2.72
N MET A 119 7.14 -4.85 2.74
CA MET A 119 6.93 -3.97 1.58
C MET A 119 8.12 -3.03 1.35
N LEU A 120 8.21 -2.52 0.12
CA LEU A 120 9.12 -1.49 -0.33
C LEU A 120 8.32 -0.33 -0.94
N LYS A 121 8.67 0.91 -0.61
CA LYS A 121 8.09 2.13 -1.20
C LYS A 121 9.13 2.81 -2.10
N LEU A 122 8.71 3.13 -3.32
CA LEU A 122 9.45 3.97 -4.27
C LEU A 122 8.78 5.34 -4.41
N HIS A 123 9.57 6.41 -4.36
CA HIS A 123 9.08 7.78 -4.59
C HIS A 123 10.07 8.59 -5.45
N ALA A 124 9.93 8.46 -6.77
CA ALA A 124 10.88 9.03 -7.73
C ALA A 124 10.99 10.56 -7.69
N ASN A 125 9.87 11.28 -7.52
CA ASN A 125 9.91 12.74 -7.38
C ASN A 125 10.68 13.21 -6.15
N MET A 126 10.34 12.70 -4.96
CA MET A 126 10.99 13.12 -3.71
C MET A 126 12.47 12.71 -3.62
N HIS A 127 12.87 11.66 -4.36
CA HIS A 127 14.26 11.21 -4.42
C HIS A 127 15.00 11.62 -5.71
N ALA A 128 14.36 12.42 -6.56
CA ALA A 128 14.90 13.07 -7.75
C ALA A 128 15.63 12.12 -8.72
N TYR A 129 14.97 11.03 -9.13
CA TYR A 129 15.48 10.14 -10.17
C TYR A 129 14.39 9.80 -11.18
N ARG A 130 14.77 9.59 -12.45
CA ARG A 130 13.84 9.21 -13.50
C ARG A 130 13.86 7.69 -13.70
N PRO A 131 12.78 6.95 -13.38
CA PRO A 131 12.85 5.49 -13.20
C PRO A 131 13.14 4.70 -14.50
N ASP A 132 12.71 5.20 -15.66
CA ASP A 132 13.00 4.61 -16.99
C ASP A 132 14.45 4.84 -17.45
N ARG A 133 15.20 5.74 -16.80
CA ARG A 133 16.60 6.05 -17.14
C ARG A 133 17.59 5.64 -16.05
N ALA A 134 17.12 5.49 -14.82
CA ALA A 134 17.93 5.12 -13.66
C ALA A 134 17.73 3.65 -13.25
N LEU A 135 17.58 2.74 -14.22
CA LEU A 135 17.31 1.32 -13.96
C LEU A 135 18.38 0.68 -13.06
N ASP A 136 19.65 1.04 -13.23
CA ASP A 136 20.76 0.55 -12.39
C ASP A 136 20.64 0.95 -10.92
N TRP A 137 19.85 1.98 -10.61
CA TRP A 137 19.56 2.34 -9.22
C TRP A 137 18.46 1.45 -8.64
N LEU A 138 17.48 1.07 -9.44
CA LEU A 138 16.36 0.24 -8.97
C LEU A 138 16.70 -1.25 -8.90
N ARG A 139 17.48 -1.76 -9.87
CA ARG A 139 17.82 -3.20 -9.98
C ARG A 139 18.29 -3.85 -8.67
N PRO A 140 19.18 -3.25 -7.86
CA PRO A 140 19.62 -3.87 -6.60
C PRO A 140 18.48 -4.18 -5.62
N VAL A 141 17.58 -3.23 -5.37
CA VAL A 141 16.43 -3.46 -4.48
C VAL A 141 15.39 -4.38 -5.10
N MET A 142 15.18 -4.31 -6.42
CA MET A 142 14.25 -5.21 -7.11
C MET A 142 14.69 -6.68 -7.03
N ARG A 143 16.00 -6.97 -7.11
CA ARG A 143 16.53 -8.33 -6.89
C ARG A 143 16.26 -8.85 -5.47
N VAL A 144 16.24 -7.97 -4.48
CA VAL A 144 15.87 -8.35 -3.11
C VAL A 144 14.38 -8.62 -3.03
N CYS A 145 13.55 -7.77 -3.65
CA CYS A 145 12.10 -7.96 -3.68
C CYS A 145 11.70 -9.26 -4.36
N ASP A 146 12.28 -9.57 -5.51
CA ASP A 146 12.01 -10.78 -6.28
C ASP A 146 12.38 -12.04 -5.50
N ARG A 147 13.57 -12.05 -4.89
CA ARG A 147 14.07 -13.18 -4.09
C ARG A 147 13.27 -13.42 -2.81
N LEU A 148 12.75 -12.37 -2.17
CA LEU A 148 12.10 -12.43 -0.86
C LEU A 148 10.59 -12.22 -0.90
N GLY A 149 9.98 -12.15 -2.09
CA GLY A 149 8.53 -11.95 -2.25
C GLY A 149 8.02 -10.62 -1.68
N VAL A 150 8.84 -9.55 -1.73
CA VAL A 150 8.48 -8.24 -1.15
C VAL A 150 7.65 -7.46 -2.16
N ILE A 151 6.52 -6.94 -1.69
CA ILE A 151 5.61 -6.13 -2.51
C ILE A 151 6.16 -4.71 -2.64
N VAL A 152 6.08 -4.13 -3.83
CA VAL A 152 6.59 -2.78 -4.12
C VAL A 152 5.43 -1.82 -4.33
N LEU A 153 5.27 -0.85 -3.43
CA LEU A 153 4.38 0.29 -3.60
C LEU A 153 5.12 1.42 -4.33
N ILE A 154 4.61 1.82 -5.48
CA ILE A 154 5.18 2.90 -6.29
C ILE A 154 4.31 4.13 -6.13
N HIS A 155 4.88 5.23 -5.66
CA HIS A 155 4.20 6.52 -5.72
C HIS A 155 4.03 6.96 -7.18
N THR A 156 2.80 7.26 -7.60
CA THR A 156 2.49 7.77 -8.94
C THR A 156 1.50 8.92 -8.88
N GLY A 157 1.45 9.75 -9.93
CA GLY A 157 0.42 10.79 -10.10
C GLY A 157 0.91 12.23 -10.11
N ASP A 158 2.20 12.47 -9.88
CA ASP A 158 2.83 13.77 -9.99
C ASP A 158 4.03 13.75 -10.97
N GLY A 159 4.07 14.69 -11.91
CA GLY A 159 5.24 14.86 -12.79
C GLY A 159 6.38 15.58 -12.06
N PRO A 160 7.64 15.44 -12.50
CA PRO A 160 8.08 14.85 -13.76
C PRO A 160 8.55 13.38 -13.70
N TYR A 161 8.70 12.79 -12.52
CA TYR A 161 9.31 11.46 -12.32
C TYR A 161 8.36 10.37 -11.80
N SER A 162 7.12 10.69 -11.46
CA SER A 162 6.12 9.71 -10.97
C SER A 162 4.99 9.45 -11.99
N ILE A 163 5.28 9.53 -13.28
CA ILE A 163 4.35 9.11 -14.33
C ILE A 163 4.36 7.56 -14.36
N PRO A 164 3.21 6.86 -14.26
CA PRO A 164 3.16 5.40 -14.13
C PRO A 164 4.02 4.64 -15.15
N THR A 165 3.91 5.03 -16.43
CA THR A 165 4.62 4.38 -17.55
C THR A 165 6.13 4.47 -17.46
N GLN A 166 6.70 5.40 -16.70
CA GLN A 166 8.15 5.48 -16.49
C GLN A 166 8.68 4.31 -15.63
N PHE A 167 7.84 3.64 -14.85
CA PHE A 167 8.23 2.44 -14.10
C PHE A 167 8.02 1.15 -14.90
N TYR A 168 7.34 1.20 -16.05
CA TYR A 168 7.06 0.02 -16.86
C TYR A 168 8.31 -0.79 -17.24
N PRO A 169 9.47 -0.19 -17.61
CA PRO A 169 10.68 -0.97 -17.91
C PRO A 169 11.19 -1.81 -16.73
N ILE A 170 11.16 -1.28 -15.49
CA ILE A 170 11.62 -2.06 -14.32
C ILE A 170 10.59 -3.13 -13.95
N ILE A 171 9.29 -2.85 -14.08
CA ILE A 171 8.21 -3.81 -13.85
C ILE A 171 8.35 -5.01 -14.80
N ARG A 172 8.64 -4.75 -16.09
CA ARG A 172 8.85 -5.79 -17.11
C ARG A 172 10.11 -6.62 -16.88
N GLU A 173 11.16 -6.03 -16.30
CA GLU A 173 12.41 -6.72 -15.96
C GLU A 173 12.24 -7.67 -14.76
N PHE A 174 11.29 -7.40 -13.86
CA PHE A 174 11.05 -8.17 -12.62
C PHE A 174 9.61 -8.72 -12.53
N PRO A 175 9.23 -9.69 -13.39
CA PRO A 175 7.87 -10.23 -13.40
C PRO A 175 7.47 -10.96 -12.11
N GLY A 176 8.42 -11.46 -11.31
CA GLY A 176 8.15 -12.11 -10.03
C GLY A 176 7.81 -11.15 -8.88
N VAL A 177 8.00 -9.85 -9.07
CA VAL A 177 7.70 -8.82 -8.06
C VAL A 177 6.29 -8.29 -8.26
N THR A 178 5.49 -8.25 -7.19
CA THR A 178 4.18 -7.58 -7.20
C THR A 178 4.37 -6.07 -7.01
N PHE A 179 3.80 -5.28 -7.92
CA PHE A 179 3.83 -3.82 -7.90
C PHE A 179 2.44 -3.24 -7.65
N ILE A 180 2.33 -2.35 -6.66
CA ILE A 180 1.15 -1.53 -6.42
C ILE A 180 1.41 -0.14 -6.99
N LEU A 181 0.57 0.30 -7.93
CA LEU A 181 0.54 1.68 -8.40
C LEU A 181 -0.23 2.51 -7.38
N GLY A 182 0.52 3.13 -6.46
CA GLY A 182 0.00 4.06 -5.47
C GLY A 182 -0.74 5.20 -6.16
N HIS A 183 -1.85 5.60 -5.57
CA HIS A 183 -2.72 6.67 -6.08
C HIS A 183 -3.40 6.44 -7.43
N PHE A 184 -3.22 5.25 -8.01
CA PHE A 184 -3.68 4.95 -9.36
C PHE A 184 -3.26 6.01 -10.41
N GLY A 185 -2.05 6.56 -10.30
CA GLY A 185 -1.57 7.59 -11.22
C GLY A 185 -2.24 8.95 -11.07
N ILE A 186 -2.90 9.25 -9.95
CA ILE A 186 -3.50 10.56 -9.68
C ILE A 186 -2.90 11.17 -8.40
N GLN A 187 -2.24 12.32 -8.52
CA GLN A 187 -1.92 13.13 -7.35
C GLN A 187 -1.85 14.62 -7.76
N THR A 188 -1.04 15.43 -7.08
CA THR A 188 -0.93 16.87 -7.32
C THR A 188 -0.41 17.16 -8.73
N GLY A 189 -1.32 17.52 -9.64
CA GLY A 189 -1.00 18.09 -10.96
C GLY A 189 -1.03 17.10 -12.15
N GLY A 190 -1.24 15.80 -11.92
CA GLY A 190 -1.33 14.78 -12.97
C GLY A 190 -2.55 13.88 -12.84
N VAL A 191 -3.18 13.55 -13.96
CA VAL A 191 -4.30 12.58 -14.04
C VAL A 191 -3.92 11.47 -15.03
N TYR A 192 -2.99 10.61 -14.62
CA TYR A 192 -2.44 9.51 -15.42
C TYR A 192 -3.18 8.19 -15.18
N CYS A 193 -4.40 8.24 -14.65
CA CYS A 193 -5.14 7.04 -14.25
C CYS A 193 -5.43 6.05 -15.38
N PHE A 194 -5.54 6.51 -16.63
CA PHE A 194 -5.65 5.61 -17.79
C PHE A 194 -4.35 4.87 -18.10
N GLU A 195 -3.18 5.47 -17.85
CA GLU A 195 -1.90 4.78 -17.98
C GLU A 195 -1.77 3.70 -16.90
N ALA A 196 -2.12 4.03 -15.65
CA ALA A 196 -2.14 3.08 -14.55
C ALA A 196 -3.13 1.93 -14.83
N PHE A 197 -4.34 2.25 -15.31
CA PHE A 197 -5.35 1.26 -15.70
C PHE A 197 -4.82 0.32 -16.78
N TRP A 198 -4.24 0.86 -17.86
CA TRP A 198 -3.65 0.05 -18.93
C TRP A 198 -2.56 -0.88 -18.40
N MET A 199 -1.65 -0.38 -17.56
CA MET A 199 -0.59 -1.21 -16.96
C MET A 199 -1.15 -2.34 -16.09
N ILE A 200 -2.22 -2.08 -15.32
CA ILE A 200 -2.88 -3.09 -14.48
C ILE A 200 -3.52 -4.21 -15.32
N GLN A 201 -4.15 -3.85 -16.45
CA GLN A 201 -4.76 -4.81 -17.36
C GLN A 201 -3.72 -5.61 -18.17
N ASP A 202 -2.63 -4.95 -18.57
CA ASP A 202 -1.56 -5.55 -19.37
C ASP A 202 -0.65 -6.49 -18.54
N SER A 203 -0.33 -6.13 -17.30
CA SER A 203 0.67 -6.83 -16.49
C SER A 203 0.05 -7.63 -15.33
N HIS A 204 0.32 -8.94 -15.30
CA HIS A 204 -0.18 -9.86 -14.27
C HIS A 204 0.26 -9.48 -12.84
N ASN A 205 1.45 -8.89 -12.69
CA ASN A 205 2.06 -8.51 -11.42
C ASN A 205 1.84 -7.05 -11.00
N VAL A 206 0.95 -6.31 -11.68
CA VAL A 206 0.63 -4.91 -11.35
C VAL A 206 -0.80 -4.80 -10.82
N ILE A 207 -0.98 -4.08 -9.71
CA ILE A 207 -2.29 -3.76 -9.10
C ILE A 207 -2.39 -2.27 -8.77
N GLY A 208 -3.61 -1.76 -8.58
CA GLY A 208 -3.86 -0.37 -8.23
C GLY A 208 -4.15 -0.17 -6.74
N GLU A 209 -3.77 0.99 -6.21
CA GLU A 209 -4.22 1.49 -4.90
C GLU A 209 -5.37 2.49 -5.08
N SER A 210 -6.39 2.43 -4.23
CA SER A 210 -7.59 3.29 -4.35
C SER A 210 -7.42 4.74 -3.88
N GLY A 211 -6.38 5.04 -3.10
CA GLY A 211 -6.14 6.39 -2.57
C GLY A 211 -6.03 7.41 -3.70
N TRP A 212 -6.46 8.66 -3.50
CA TRP A 212 -6.48 9.73 -4.50
C TRP A 212 -7.30 9.49 -5.78
N LEU A 213 -7.71 8.25 -6.07
CA LEU A 213 -8.46 7.93 -7.28
C LEU A 213 -9.86 8.54 -7.20
N LEU A 214 -10.26 9.22 -8.27
CA LEU A 214 -11.56 9.86 -8.38
C LEU A 214 -12.67 8.80 -8.34
N GLN A 215 -13.74 9.06 -7.57
CA GLN A 215 -14.94 8.21 -7.49
C GLN A 215 -15.39 7.67 -8.86
N SER A 216 -15.51 8.56 -9.85
CA SER A 216 -15.98 8.20 -11.19
C SER A 216 -15.06 7.20 -11.90
N ARG A 217 -13.75 7.29 -11.67
CA ARG A 217 -12.76 6.35 -12.21
C ARG A 217 -12.75 5.02 -11.46
N ILE A 218 -12.99 5.02 -10.16
CA ILE A 218 -13.20 3.77 -9.39
C ILE A 218 -14.36 2.98 -10.02
N VAL A 219 -15.51 3.62 -10.23
CA VAL A 219 -16.70 2.99 -10.81
C VAL A 219 -16.47 2.52 -12.25
N GLU A 220 -15.77 3.32 -13.05
CA GLU A 220 -15.44 2.96 -14.44
C GLU A 220 -14.50 1.77 -14.52
N PHE A 221 -13.37 1.82 -13.81
CA PHE A 221 -12.33 0.79 -13.90
C PHE A 221 -12.72 -0.51 -13.21
N ALA A 222 -13.50 -0.45 -12.11
CA ALA A 222 -13.99 -1.65 -11.43
C ALA A 222 -14.93 -2.52 -12.29
N LYS A 223 -15.51 -1.99 -13.38
CA LYS A 223 -16.28 -2.78 -14.35
C LYS A 223 -15.41 -3.72 -15.19
N GLU A 224 -14.15 -3.35 -15.40
CA GLU A 224 -13.25 -4.00 -16.35
C GLU A 224 -12.07 -4.72 -15.67
N MET A 225 -11.66 -4.25 -14.49
CA MET A 225 -10.60 -4.88 -13.72
C MET A 225 -11.09 -6.12 -12.97
N LYS A 226 -10.23 -7.13 -12.88
CA LYS A 226 -10.42 -8.20 -11.90
C LYS A 226 -10.48 -7.59 -10.49
N LYS A 227 -11.41 -8.06 -9.66
CA LYS A 227 -11.59 -7.60 -8.27
C LYS A 227 -10.35 -7.75 -7.39
N THR A 228 -9.38 -8.55 -7.81
CA THR A 228 -8.13 -8.81 -7.11
C THR A 228 -7.03 -7.78 -7.45
N LYS A 229 -7.30 -6.88 -8.40
CA LYS A 229 -6.34 -5.89 -8.92
C LYS A 229 -6.41 -4.52 -8.25
N MET A 230 -7.14 -4.41 -7.13
CA MET A 230 -7.25 -3.17 -6.37
C MET A 230 -7.09 -3.42 -4.86
N VAL A 231 -6.32 -2.56 -4.20
CA VAL A 231 -6.14 -2.53 -2.75
C VAL A 231 -6.47 -1.16 -2.19
N TYR A 232 -6.89 -1.12 -0.93
CA TYR A 232 -7.16 0.11 -0.21
C TYR A 232 -5.88 0.78 0.29
N GLY A 233 -5.80 2.10 0.13
CA GLY A 233 -4.72 2.92 0.66
C GLY A 233 -5.17 4.36 0.79
N THR A 234 -4.65 5.08 1.78
CA THR A 234 -5.08 6.46 2.06
C THR A 234 -4.05 7.51 1.69
N ASP A 235 -2.76 7.19 1.73
CA ASP A 235 -1.70 8.21 1.78
C ASP A 235 -1.92 9.16 2.99
N SER A 236 -2.43 8.62 4.12
CA SER A 236 -2.60 9.39 5.37
C SER A 236 -1.24 9.88 5.90
N PRO A 237 -1.17 11.07 6.52
CA PRO A 237 -2.26 11.83 7.16
C PRO A 237 -3.00 12.93 6.36
N PRO A 238 -2.61 13.41 5.16
CA PRO A 238 -3.45 14.40 4.45
C PRO A 238 -4.86 13.90 4.14
N ASN A 239 -5.04 12.58 4.15
CA ASN A 239 -6.24 11.87 3.76
C ASN A 239 -6.87 11.15 4.95
N GLU A 240 -8.19 11.30 5.13
CA GLU A 240 -8.95 10.67 6.22
C GLU A 240 -9.48 9.29 5.77
N PRO A 241 -9.19 8.20 6.51
CA PRO A 241 -9.54 6.84 6.07
C PRO A 241 -11.03 6.61 5.80
N GLY A 242 -11.94 7.11 6.66
CA GLY A 242 -13.37 6.91 6.46
C GLY A 242 -13.91 7.55 5.18
N MET A 243 -13.36 8.68 4.75
CA MET A 243 -13.67 9.31 3.46
C MET A 243 -13.21 8.43 2.29
N TRP A 244 -11.96 7.96 2.30
CA TRP A 244 -11.44 7.12 1.21
C TRP A 244 -12.06 5.72 1.16
N ALA A 245 -12.44 5.15 2.30
CA ALA A 245 -13.19 3.89 2.32
C ALA A 245 -14.59 4.04 1.69
N ARG A 246 -15.23 5.21 1.85
CA ARG A 246 -16.53 5.52 1.23
C ARG A 246 -16.47 5.64 -0.29
N GLU A 247 -15.33 6.03 -0.84
CA GLU A 247 -15.10 6.02 -2.29
C GLU A 247 -15.17 4.60 -2.88
N LEU A 248 -14.77 3.58 -2.11
CA LEU A 248 -14.96 2.17 -2.49
C LEU A 248 -16.39 1.68 -2.18
N GLU A 249 -16.96 2.11 -1.04
CA GLU A 249 -18.33 1.77 -0.64
C GLU A 249 -19.37 2.13 -1.72
N VAL A 250 -19.14 3.22 -2.47
CA VAL A 250 -20.04 3.64 -3.55
C VAL A 250 -20.29 2.52 -4.57
N LEU A 251 -19.36 1.57 -4.74
CA LEU A 251 -19.52 0.42 -5.63
C LEU A 251 -20.65 -0.52 -5.19
N CYS A 252 -21.00 -0.55 -3.91
CA CYS A 252 -22.15 -1.30 -3.39
C CYS A 252 -23.51 -0.67 -3.73
N HIS A 253 -23.54 0.58 -4.21
CA HIS A 253 -24.77 1.24 -4.62
C HIS A 253 -25.22 0.82 -6.02
N GLU A 254 -26.46 1.16 -6.36
CA GLU A 254 -27.04 0.93 -7.68
C GLU A 254 -26.32 1.73 -8.79
N PRO A 255 -26.21 1.19 -10.01
CA PRO A 255 -25.80 1.95 -11.18
C PRO A 255 -26.67 3.21 -11.39
N PRO A 256 -26.12 4.32 -11.92
CA PRO A 256 -24.79 4.44 -12.53
C PRO A 256 -23.67 4.85 -11.55
N GLN A 257 -24.00 5.14 -10.29
CA GLN A 257 -23.01 5.61 -9.30
C GLN A 257 -22.25 4.47 -8.63
N GLY A 258 -22.84 3.28 -8.54
CA GLY A 258 -22.18 2.05 -8.10
C GLY A 258 -22.33 0.92 -9.11
N LEU A 259 -22.11 -0.31 -8.64
CA LEU A 259 -22.11 -1.54 -9.44
C LEU A 259 -22.94 -2.68 -8.80
N ASN A 260 -23.71 -2.40 -7.74
CA ASN A 260 -24.32 -3.44 -6.88
C ASN A 260 -23.29 -4.47 -6.40
N LEU A 261 -22.08 -4.00 -6.08
CA LEU A 261 -21.01 -4.84 -5.59
C LEU A 261 -21.41 -5.47 -4.24
N SER A 262 -21.11 -6.76 -4.06
CA SER A 262 -21.35 -7.42 -2.78
C SER A 262 -20.45 -6.85 -1.68
N GLU A 263 -20.86 -6.96 -0.42
CA GLU A 263 -19.98 -6.59 0.69
C GLU A 263 -18.74 -7.47 0.79
N ASP A 264 -18.79 -8.73 0.33
CA ASP A 264 -17.63 -9.63 0.31
C ASP A 264 -16.56 -9.12 -0.68
N ASP A 265 -16.98 -8.62 -1.83
CA ASP A 265 -16.08 -8.01 -2.80
C ASP A 265 -15.52 -6.67 -2.31
N LEU A 266 -16.34 -5.86 -1.64
CA LEU A 266 -15.88 -4.62 -0.98
C LEU A 266 -14.84 -4.94 0.10
N GLU A 267 -15.05 -5.99 0.89
CA GLU A 267 -14.09 -6.47 1.89
C GLU A 267 -12.79 -6.95 1.23
N GLY A 268 -12.89 -7.49 0.01
CA GLY A 268 -11.80 -7.68 -0.96
C GLY A 268 -10.92 -6.43 -1.11
N TYR A 269 -11.51 -5.33 -1.56
CA TYR A 269 -10.81 -4.07 -1.78
C TYR A 269 -10.29 -3.44 -0.49
N LEU A 270 -11.10 -3.43 0.58
CA LEU A 270 -10.77 -2.78 1.86
C LEU A 270 -9.62 -3.45 2.61
N GLY A 271 -9.39 -4.76 2.42
CA GLY A 271 -8.29 -5.42 3.11
C GLY A 271 -7.96 -6.83 2.67
N ASN A 272 -8.93 -7.64 2.22
CA ASN A 272 -8.68 -9.06 1.96
C ASN A 272 -7.72 -9.31 0.78
N ASN A 273 -7.72 -8.45 -0.23
CA ASN A 273 -6.73 -8.52 -1.32
C ASN A 273 -5.31 -8.27 -0.77
N MET A 274 -5.16 -7.27 0.09
CA MET A 274 -3.87 -6.97 0.70
C MET A 274 -3.46 -8.03 1.72
N ALA A 275 -4.41 -8.61 2.46
CA ALA A 275 -4.17 -9.68 3.42
C ALA A 275 -3.51 -10.88 2.72
N LYS A 276 -4.06 -11.30 1.57
CA LYS A 276 -3.49 -12.39 0.74
C LYS A 276 -2.07 -12.07 0.31
N LEU A 277 -1.81 -10.86 -0.19
CA LEU A 277 -0.46 -10.43 -0.59
C LEU A 277 0.54 -10.47 0.58
N LEU A 278 0.09 -10.09 1.77
CA LEU A 278 0.90 -10.07 2.98
C LEU A 278 1.01 -11.43 3.71
N GLY A 279 0.37 -12.49 3.19
CA GLY A 279 0.32 -13.81 3.82
C GLY A 279 -0.52 -13.84 5.11
N LEU A 280 -1.52 -12.97 5.21
CA LEU A 280 -2.49 -12.89 6.31
C LEU A 280 -3.80 -13.59 5.92
N GLN A 281 -4.50 -14.14 6.91
CA GLN A 281 -5.80 -14.79 6.71
C GLN A 281 -6.89 -13.74 6.45
N PRO A 282 -7.60 -13.76 5.30
CA PRO A 282 -8.74 -12.89 5.04
C PRO A 282 -9.86 -13.07 6.07
N THR A 283 -10.70 -12.05 6.25
CA THR A 283 -11.91 -12.16 7.11
C THR A 283 -13.16 -11.68 6.38
N PRO A 284 -14.33 -12.27 6.65
CA PRO A 284 -15.58 -11.82 6.04
C PRO A 284 -15.96 -10.41 6.53
N PRO A 285 -16.80 -9.67 5.77
CA PRO A 285 -17.41 -8.46 6.28
C PRO A 285 -18.30 -8.77 7.50
N PRO A 286 -18.49 -7.81 8.43
CA PRO A 286 -19.45 -7.98 9.51
C PRO A 286 -20.86 -8.20 8.93
N LYS A 287 -21.54 -9.25 9.38
CA LYS A 287 -22.89 -9.62 8.94
C LYS A 287 -23.88 -8.48 9.12
N ASP A 288 -23.82 -7.81 10.28
CA ASP A 288 -24.73 -6.73 10.65
C ASP A 288 -24.02 -5.70 11.55
N LYS A 289 -24.75 -4.64 11.88
CA LYS A 289 -24.26 -3.55 12.73
C LYS A 289 -23.89 -4.03 14.14
N ALA A 290 -24.64 -4.98 14.71
CA ALA A 290 -24.38 -5.46 16.08
C ALA A 290 -23.05 -6.22 16.15
N GLN A 291 -22.76 -7.06 15.15
CA GLN A 291 -21.46 -7.73 15.04
C GLN A 291 -20.32 -6.73 14.83
N ALA A 292 -20.52 -5.70 14.02
CA ALA A 292 -19.52 -4.65 13.81
C ALA A 292 -19.23 -3.85 15.10
N GLU A 293 -20.25 -3.52 15.88
CA GLU A 293 -20.08 -2.87 17.18
C GLU A 293 -19.39 -3.78 18.21
N ALA A 294 -19.70 -5.08 18.23
CA ALA A 294 -19.00 -6.06 19.07
C ALA A 294 -17.51 -6.18 18.68
N TYR A 295 -17.20 -6.11 17.39
CA TYR A 295 -15.83 -6.06 16.88
C TYR A 295 -15.09 -4.83 17.41
N LEU A 296 -15.68 -3.64 17.35
CA LEU A 296 -15.02 -2.42 17.87
C LEU A 296 -14.84 -2.42 19.39
N ARG A 297 -15.68 -3.14 20.14
CA ARG A 297 -15.51 -3.34 21.59
C ARG A 297 -14.47 -4.42 21.94
N GLY A 298 -13.92 -5.13 20.95
CA GLY A 298 -12.97 -6.21 21.17
C GLY A 298 -13.62 -7.50 21.71
N GLU A 299 -14.94 -7.66 21.56
CA GLU A 299 -15.68 -8.84 22.02
C GLU A 299 -15.52 -10.05 21.08
N VAL A 300 -14.98 -9.82 19.88
CA VAL A 300 -14.60 -10.85 18.91
C VAL A 300 -13.13 -10.69 18.52
N ALA A 301 -12.53 -11.78 18.03
CA ALA A 301 -11.14 -11.80 17.60
C ALA A 301 -10.87 -10.71 16.54
N GLN A 302 -9.84 -9.90 16.80
CA GLN A 302 -9.41 -8.83 15.90
C GLN A 302 -8.40 -9.38 14.88
N ALA A 303 -8.41 -8.82 13.68
CA ALA A 303 -7.32 -9.04 12.74
C ALA A 303 -6.00 -8.51 13.33
N SER A 304 -4.91 -9.20 13.03
CA SER A 304 -3.58 -8.87 13.55
C SER A 304 -2.53 -9.00 12.46
N ALA A 305 -1.58 -8.07 12.45
CA ALA A 305 -0.38 -8.13 11.63
C ALA A 305 0.64 -9.16 12.14
N THR A 306 0.47 -9.67 13.36
CA THR A 306 1.35 -10.70 13.91
C THR A 306 1.25 -11.98 13.09
N ASN A 307 2.41 -12.45 12.61
CA ASN A 307 2.59 -13.81 12.14
C ASN A 307 3.93 -14.30 12.71
N SER A 308 4.01 -15.56 13.14
CA SER A 308 5.20 -16.18 13.71
C SER A 308 6.44 -15.88 12.86
N HIS A 309 7.49 -15.35 13.49
CA HIS A 309 8.75 -15.03 12.81
C HIS A 309 9.20 -16.16 11.85
N ALA A 310 9.65 -15.74 10.67
CA ALA A 310 10.72 -16.30 9.85
C ALA A 310 10.46 -17.35 8.76
N GLU A 311 9.32 -18.04 8.64
CA GLU A 311 9.23 -19.18 7.68
C GLU A 311 8.39 -18.96 6.42
N THR A 312 7.63 -17.87 6.30
CA THR A 312 6.76 -17.64 5.14
C THR A 312 7.04 -16.28 4.48
N TYR A 313 8.11 -16.22 3.67
CA TYR A 313 8.23 -15.25 2.57
C TYR A 313 7.72 -15.84 1.25
N ALA A 314 6.84 -16.85 1.32
CA ALA A 314 6.05 -17.27 0.17
C ALA A 314 4.90 -16.27 0.01
N GLY A 315 5.24 -15.09 -0.52
CA GLY A 315 4.25 -14.13 -0.97
C GLY A 315 3.34 -14.75 -2.03
N TYR A 316 2.08 -14.37 -1.98
CA TYR A 316 1.08 -14.69 -2.99
C TYR A 316 1.56 -14.20 -4.37
N THR A 317 1.75 -15.11 -5.34
CA THR A 317 2.01 -14.72 -6.74
C THR A 317 0.69 -14.64 -7.50
N PRO A 318 0.49 -13.64 -8.38
CA PRO A 318 -0.76 -13.54 -9.13
C PRO A 318 -1.13 -14.78 -9.98
N ASP A 319 -0.18 -15.65 -10.30
CA ASP A 319 -0.47 -16.90 -11.01
C ASP A 319 -1.23 -17.92 -10.14
N SER A 320 -1.20 -17.79 -8.80
CA SER A 320 -2.08 -18.56 -7.91
C SER A 320 -3.54 -18.10 -7.93
N TRP A 321 -3.88 -17.06 -8.73
CA TRP A 321 -5.26 -16.64 -9.03
C TRP A 321 -5.93 -17.44 -10.17
N LEU A 322 -5.34 -18.53 -10.64
CA LEU A 322 -6.10 -19.55 -11.37
C LEU A 322 -7.00 -20.30 -10.36
N GLU A 323 -7.89 -19.61 -9.65
CA GLU A 323 -8.93 -20.29 -8.89
C GLU A 323 -9.95 -20.88 -9.87
N GLU A 324 -10.09 -22.20 -9.77
CA GLU A 324 -11.34 -22.98 -9.88
C GLU A 324 -12.48 -22.24 -10.57
N GLY A 325 -12.49 -22.36 -11.90
CA GLY A 325 -13.49 -21.74 -12.75
C GLY A 325 -13.12 -21.96 -14.21
N GLU A 326 -12.98 -23.22 -14.60
CA GLU A 326 -13.19 -23.61 -15.99
C GLU A 326 -14.56 -23.07 -16.41
N LEU A 327 -14.58 -21.93 -17.08
CA LEU A 327 -15.62 -21.67 -18.06
C LEU A 327 -15.35 -22.64 -19.20
N ASP A 328 -16.14 -23.71 -19.21
CA ASP A 328 -16.30 -24.63 -20.32
C ASP A 328 -16.34 -23.85 -21.64
N PRO A 329 -15.35 -24.01 -22.55
CA PRO A 329 -15.41 -23.42 -23.86
C PRO A 329 -16.23 -24.31 -24.81
N ALA A 330 -17.41 -24.80 -24.39
CA ALA A 330 -18.40 -25.45 -25.24
C ALA A 330 -19.78 -25.68 -24.55
N SER A 331 -20.54 -24.63 -24.20
CA SER A 331 -22.01 -24.71 -24.12
C SER A 331 -22.70 -23.36 -24.25
#